data_AF-A0A5N5KPC7-F1
#
_entry.id   AF-A0A5N5KPC7-F1
#
_cell.length_a   1.000
_cell.length_b   1.000
_cell.length_c   1.000
_cell.angle_alpha   90.00
_cell.angle_beta   90.00
_cell.angle_gamma   90.00
#
_symmetry.space_group_name_H-M   'P 1'
#
loop_
_entity.id
_entity.type
_entity.pdbx_description
1 polymer ?
#
loop_
_entity_poly.entity_id
_entity_poly.type
_entity_poly.pdbx_seq_one_letter_code
_entity_poly.pdbx_strand_id
1 'polypeptide(L)'
;MYMVVNCSNCHTLLYFPPGANSNYICCAICHAFTYIGDPRSAPPPPAPSYWSSSHYQHYPPPRRPFRLADPSPFNHAPPAPPPAVHGAKRAVICAVSYKNTKNELKGCINDAMWMKYLLVERFKFPESSIIMLTDIVLEID
;
A
#
# COMPACT_ATOMS: atom_id res chain seq x y z
N MET A 1 -15.70 5.88 15.72
CA MET A 1 -14.43 6.35 16.32
C MET A 1 -13.37 6.32 15.23
N TYR A 2 -12.74 7.45 14.93
CA TYR A 2 -11.67 7.54 13.93
C TYR A 2 -10.38 7.05 14.57
N MET A 3 -9.58 6.26 13.84
CA MET A 3 -8.26 5.89 14.32
C MET A 3 -7.25 6.90 13.77
N VAL A 4 -6.46 7.49 14.67
CA VAL A 4 -5.42 8.46 14.31
C VAL A 4 -4.08 7.74 14.31
N VAL A 5 -3.38 7.79 13.18
CA VAL A 5 -2.03 7.19 13.01
C VAL A 5 -1.06 8.21 12.46
N ASN A 6 0.20 8.12 12.87
CA ASN A 6 1.26 8.96 12.32
C ASN A 6 1.77 8.38 11.01
N CYS A 7 1.98 9.24 10.01
CA CYS A 7 2.69 8.84 8.80
C CYS A 7 4.08 8.28 9.13
N SER A 8 4.43 7.15 8.51
CA SER A 8 5.75 6.50 8.66
C SER A 8 6.94 7.34 8.19
N ASN A 9 6.71 8.36 7.36
CA ASN A 9 7.76 9.17 6.75
C ASN A 9 7.80 10.61 7.29
N CYS A 10 6.70 11.37 7.19
CA CYS A 10 6.66 12.77 7.63
C CYS A 10 5.98 12.99 8.99
N HIS A 11 5.61 11.91 9.69
CA HIS A 11 4.97 11.94 11.02
C HIS A 11 3.67 12.76 11.12
N THR A 12 3.08 13.16 9.99
CA THR A 12 1.80 13.87 9.96
C THR A 12 0.68 12.94 10.45
N LEU A 13 -0.26 13.50 11.23
CA LEU A 13 -1.45 12.79 11.72
C LEU A 13 -2.40 12.47 10.56
N LEU A 14 -2.76 11.20 10.42
CA LEU A 14 -3.68 10.70 9.41
C LEU A 14 -4.95 10.17 10.08
N TYR A 15 -6.11 10.55 9.56
CA TYR A 15 -7.41 10.13 10.06
C TYR A 15 -7.94 8.97 9.24
N PHE A 16 -8.02 7.79 9.84
CA PHE A 16 -8.56 6.61 9.18
C PHE A 16 -10.08 6.51 9.39
N PRO A 17 -10.89 6.48 8.31
CA PRO A 17 -12.33 6.38 8.43
C PRO A 17 -12.76 5.00 8.95
N PRO A 18 -13.70 4.93 9.90
CA PRO A 18 -14.22 3.65 10.38
C PRO A 18 -14.96 2.92 9.25
N GLY A 19 -14.60 1.65 9.02
CA GLY A 19 -15.21 0.80 7.98
C GLY A 19 -14.39 0.64 6.70
N ALA A 20 -13.21 1.29 6.60
CA ALA A 20 -12.30 1.01 5.50
C ALA A 20 -11.70 -0.41 5.65
N ASN A 21 -11.76 -1.18 4.56
CA ASN A 21 -11.27 -2.56 4.44
C ASN A 21 -9.77 -2.64 4.08
N SER A 22 -9.07 -1.50 4.05
CA SER A 22 -7.66 -1.39 3.69
C SER A 22 -6.77 -1.33 4.92
N ASN A 23 -5.77 -2.21 5.02
CA ASN A 23 -4.78 -2.21 6.12
C ASN A 23 -3.68 -1.13 5.95
N TYR A 24 -3.87 -0.19 5.03
CA TYR A 24 -2.91 0.86 4.69
C TYR A 24 -3.61 2.20 4.47
N ILE A 25 -2.94 3.30 4.82
CA ILE A 25 -3.36 4.68 4.54
C ILE A 25 -2.22 5.45 3.85
N CYS A 26 -2.59 6.28 2.86
CA CYS A 26 -1.64 7.13 2.15
C CYS A 26 -1.58 8.51 2.81
N CYS A 27 -0.38 9.00 3.09
CA CYS A 27 -0.20 10.37 3.55
C CYS A 27 -0.45 11.37 2.41
N ALA A 28 -1.34 12.34 2.62
CA ALA A 28 -1.58 13.40 1.63
C ALA A 28 -0.41 14.38 1.44
N ILE A 29 0.56 14.39 2.36
CA ILE A 29 1.70 15.32 2.34
C ILE A 29 2.91 14.71 1.63
N CYS A 30 3.30 13.49 2.01
CA CYS A 30 4.52 12.86 1.49
C CYS A 30 4.25 11.60 0.66
N HIS A 31 2.98 11.22 0.46
CA HIS A 31 2.54 10.04 -0.31
C HIS A 31 3.05 8.69 0.23
N ALA A 32 3.69 8.65 1.39
CA ALA A 32 4.11 7.41 2.02
C ALA A 32 2.90 6.59 2.49
N PHE A 33 2.99 5.28 2.30
CA PHE A 33 2.04 4.31 2.81
C PHE A 33 2.36 3.99 4.27
N THR A 34 1.35 4.10 5.13
CA THR A 34 1.44 3.74 6.56
C THR A 34 0.55 2.53 6.80
N TYR A 35 1.15 1.44 7.31
CA TYR A 35 0.43 0.22 7.64
C TYR A 35 -0.26 0.38 9.00
N ILE A 36 -1.54 -0.01 9.06
CA ILE A 36 -2.43 0.22 10.20
C ILE A 36 -2.60 -1.03 11.08
N GLY A 37 -2.12 -2.20 10.64
CA GLY A 37 -2.39 -3.48 11.29
C GLY A 37 -3.63 -4.17 10.72
N ASP A 38 -3.65 -5.49 10.76
CA ASP A 38 -4.86 -6.28 10.47
C ASP A 38 -5.74 -6.32 11.74
N PRO A 39 -7.04 -5.97 11.68
CA PRO A 39 -7.95 -6.09 12.82
C PRO A 39 -8.08 -7.53 13.36
N ARG A 40 -7.57 -8.55 12.68
CA ARG A 40 -7.58 -9.96 13.11
C ARG A 40 -6.33 -10.41 13.87
N SER A 41 -5.30 -9.59 14.03
CA SER A 41 -4.07 -9.96 14.76
C SER A 41 -4.07 -9.59 16.24
N ALA A 42 -5.19 -9.13 16.80
CA ALA A 42 -5.28 -8.86 18.22
C ALA A 42 -5.14 -10.17 19.02
N PRO A 43 -4.18 -10.29 19.96
CA PRO A 43 -4.14 -11.43 20.87
C PRO A 43 -5.43 -11.48 21.70
N PRO A 44 -5.96 -12.67 22.03
CA PRO A 44 -7.18 -12.80 22.81
C PRO A 44 -7.01 -12.10 24.18
N PRO A 45 -8.08 -11.49 24.72
CA PRO A 45 -8.01 -10.81 26.01
C PRO A 45 -7.63 -11.79 27.13
N PRO A 46 -6.81 -11.37 28.11
CA PRO A 46 -6.47 -12.22 29.25
C PRO A 46 -7.73 -12.52 30.09
N ALA A 47 -7.89 -13.79 30.47
CA ALA A 47 -8.98 -14.24 31.33
C ALA A 47 -8.92 -13.55 32.72
N PRO A 48 -10.07 -13.26 33.36
CA PRO A 48 -10.09 -12.56 34.64
C PRO A 48 -9.55 -13.45 35.75
N SER A 49 -8.53 -12.94 36.45
CA SER A 49 -7.91 -13.54 37.63
C SER A 49 -8.84 -13.44 38.83
N TYR A 50 -9.42 -14.57 39.27
CA TYR A 50 -9.90 -14.72 40.63
C TYR A 50 -8.78 -15.28 41.52
N TRP A 51 -8.51 -14.56 42.60
CA TRP A 51 -7.57 -14.86 43.67
C TRP A 51 -7.59 -16.31 44.17
N SER A 52 -6.42 -16.86 44.49
CA SER A 52 -6.02 -17.11 45.89
C SER A 52 -4.66 -17.79 45.99
N SER A 53 -3.88 -17.34 46.97
CA SER A 53 -2.65 -17.97 47.44
C SER A 53 -2.92 -19.39 47.95
N SER A 54 -2.05 -20.34 47.64
CA SER A 54 -1.46 -21.32 48.58
C SER A 54 -0.60 -22.35 47.84
N HIS A 55 0.63 -22.52 48.34
CA HIS A 55 1.55 -23.65 48.18
C HIS A 55 1.03 -24.93 47.51
N TYR A 56 1.78 -25.45 46.50
CA TYR A 56 2.43 -26.77 46.52
C TYR A 56 3.43 -26.89 45.34
N GLN A 57 4.54 -27.59 45.59
CA GLN A 57 5.63 -27.95 44.66
C GLN A 57 5.10 -28.60 43.37
N HIS A 58 5.80 -28.44 42.22
CA HIS A 58 6.21 -29.56 41.33
C HIS A 58 6.93 -29.08 40.04
N TYR A 59 8.18 -29.54 39.90
CA TYR A 59 9.05 -29.75 38.73
C TYR A 59 9.21 -28.72 37.57
N PRO A 60 10.46 -28.36 37.19
CA PRO A 60 10.72 -27.68 35.92
C PRO A 60 10.60 -28.64 34.72
N PRO A 61 10.10 -28.18 33.55
CA PRO A 61 9.99 -29.02 32.35
C PRO A 61 11.37 -29.35 31.76
N PRO A 62 11.52 -30.50 31.07
CA PRO A 62 12.81 -30.92 30.53
C PRO A 62 13.29 -29.96 29.45
N ARG A 63 14.56 -29.56 29.57
CA ARG A 63 15.29 -28.76 28.59
C ARG A 63 15.39 -29.56 27.29
N ARG A 64 14.69 -29.13 26.24
CA ARG A 64 14.95 -29.63 24.88
C ARG A 64 16.38 -29.22 24.50
N PRO A 65 17.21 -30.14 23.99
CA PRO A 65 18.55 -29.76 23.55
C PRO A 65 18.43 -28.72 22.44
N PHE A 66 19.23 -27.66 22.55
CA PHE A 66 19.47 -26.69 21.49
C PHE A 66 19.72 -27.45 20.19
N ARG A 67 18.79 -27.37 19.23
CA ARG A 67 19.14 -27.72 17.86
C ARG A 67 20.10 -26.63 17.39
N LEU A 68 21.38 -26.97 17.33
CA LEU A 68 22.31 -26.32 16.42
C LEU A 68 21.62 -26.31 15.06
N ALA A 69 21.37 -25.11 14.54
CA ALA A 69 20.83 -24.93 13.21
C ALA A 69 21.79 -25.60 12.23
N ASP A 70 21.31 -26.65 11.56
CA ASP A 70 21.98 -27.24 10.41
C ASP A 70 22.20 -26.12 9.38
N PRO A 71 23.42 -25.90 8.87
CA PRO A 71 23.63 -24.93 7.80
C PRO A 71 22.97 -25.47 6.54
N SER A 72 21.81 -24.91 6.19
CA SER A 72 21.18 -25.14 4.89
C SER A 72 22.19 -24.84 3.77
N PRO A 73 22.39 -25.75 2.80
CA PRO A 73 23.36 -25.58 1.71
C PRO A 73 22.94 -24.50 0.69
N PHE A 74 21.83 -23.81 0.92
CA PHE A 74 21.28 -22.79 0.01
C PHE A 74 21.60 -21.33 0.39
N ASN A 75 22.52 -21.08 1.34
CA ASN A 75 22.88 -19.72 1.78
C ASN A 75 23.73 -18.91 0.77
N HIS A 76 23.85 -19.33 -0.49
CA HIS A 76 24.58 -18.62 -1.54
C HIS A 76 23.69 -17.92 -2.58
N ALA A 77 22.39 -17.78 -2.32
CA ALA A 77 21.56 -16.94 -3.17
C ALA A 77 22.04 -15.48 -3.05
N PRO A 78 22.42 -14.80 -4.16
CA PRO A 78 22.77 -13.39 -4.11
C PRO A 78 21.60 -12.58 -3.52
N PRO A 79 21.88 -11.48 -2.80
CA PRO A 79 20.83 -10.62 -2.25
C PRO A 79 19.83 -10.29 -3.35
N ALA A 80 18.54 -10.57 -3.10
CA ALA A 80 17.50 -10.20 -4.03
C ALA A 80 17.59 -8.70 -4.33
N PRO A 81 17.38 -8.27 -5.59
CA PRO A 81 17.33 -6.85 -5.90
C PRO A 81 16.37 -6.15 -4.92
N PRO A 82 16.74 -4.97 -4.40
CA PRO A 82 15.82 -4.21 -3.55
C PRO A 82 14.50 -4.03 -4.30
N PRO A 83 13.35 -4.13 -3.61
CA PRO A 83 12.06 -3.90 -4.24
C PRO A 83 12.09 -2.54 -4.94
N ALA A 84 11.67 -2.50 -6.20
CA ALA A 84 11.62 -1.25 -6.94
C ALA A 84 10.83 -0.23 -6.11
N VAL A 85 11.50 0.87 -5.73
CA VAL A 85 10.93 1.94 -4.88
C VAL A 85 9.63 2.48 -5.47
N HIS A 86 9.47 2.34 -6.78
CA HIS A 86 8.22 2.52 -7.48
C HIS A 86 7.71 1.14 -7.89
N GLY A 87 6.57 0.71 -7.33
CA GLY A 87 5.84 -0.45 -7.84
C GLY A 87 5.43 -0.24 -9.31
N ALA A 88 4.59 -1.12 -9.85
CA ALA A 88 4.13 -0.98 -11.24
C ALA A 88 3.51 0.43 -11.45
N LYS A 89 4.18 1.25 -12.27
CA LYS A 89 3.71 2.58 -12.65
C LYS A 89 2.45 2.43 -13.49
N ARG A 90 1.37 3.16 -13.16
CA ARG A 90 0.08 3.14 -13.86
C ARG A 90 -0.49 4.55 -13.88
N ALA A 91 -1.16 4.93 -14.96
CA ALA A 91 -1.76 6.26 -15.08
C ALA A 91 -3.11 6.20 -15.78
N VAL A 92 -3.99 7.14 -15.42
CA VAL A 92 -5.20 7.46 -16.16
C VAL A 92 -5.12 8.93 -16.56
N ILE A 93 -5.34 9.23 -17.84
CA ILE A 93 -5.31 10.58 -18.38
C ILE A 93 -6.69 10.89 -18.94
N CYS A 94 -7.32 11.96 -18.47
CA CYS A 94 -8.63 12.38 -18.94
C CYS A 94 -8.51 13.67 -19.77
N ALA A 95 -9.16 13.71 -20.94
CA ALA A 95 -9.28 14.92 -21.76
C ALA A 95 -10.74 15.20 -22.07
N VAL A 96 -11.28 16.22 -21.40
CA VAL A 96 -12.66 16.66 -21.60
C VAL A 96 -12.68 18.05 -22.22
N SER A 97 -13.03 18.10 -23.51
CA SER A 97 -13.15 19.32 -24.29
C SER A 97 -14.58 19.87 -24.33
N TYR A 98 -15.60 19.11 -23.88
CA TYR A 98 -17.00 19.54 -23.91
C TYR A 98 -17.44 20.06 -25.29
N LYS A 99 -17.04 19.37 -26.37
CA LYS A 99 -17.36 19.75 -27.76
C LYS A 99 -18.87 19.92 -27.93
N ASN A 100 -19.28 20.91 -28.72
CA ASN A 100 -20.70 21.23 -28.97
C ASN A 100 -21.49 21.70 -27.74
N THR A 101 -20.80 22.19 -26.70
CA THR A 101 -21.44 22.81 -25.54
C THR A 101 -21.07 24.29 -25.43
N LYS A 102 -21.79 25.03 -24.58
CA LYS A 102 -21.48 26.45 -24.30
C LYS A 102 -20.11 26.67 -23.67
N ASN A 103 -19.51 25.63 -23.08
CA ASN A 103 -18.27 25.68 -22.32
C ASN A 103 -17.16 24.87 -23.01
N GLU A 104 -17.17 24.82 -24.35
CA GLU A 104 -16.18 24.08 -25.12
C GLU A 104 -14.75 24.58 -24.85
N LEU A 105 -13.85 23.65 -24.56
CA LEU A 105 -12.44 23.90 -24.28
C LEU A 105 -11.57 23.37 -25.42
N LYS A 106 -10.68 24.23 -25.90
CA LYS A 106 -9.65 23.87 -26.89
C LYS A 106 -8.39 23.41 -26.17
N GLY A 107 -7.68 22.45 -26.77
CA GLY A 107 -6.36 22.04 -26.31
C GLY A 107 -6.34 20.84 -25.35
N CYS A 108 -7.43 20.50 -24.66
CA CYS A 108 -7.44 19.44 -23.63
C CYS A 108 -6.92 18.08 -24.15
N ILE A 109 -7.27 17.70 -25.39
CA ILE A 109 -6.79 16.47 -26.02
C ILE A 109 -5.29 16.53 -26.30
N ASN A 110 -4.79 17.68 -26.76
CA ASN A 110 -3.35 17.87 -27.00
C ASN A 110 -2.57 17.78 -25.68
N ASP A 111 -3.07 18.40 -24.62
CA ASP A 111 -2.45 18.35 -23.30
C ASP A 111 -2.38 16.91 -22.78
N ALA A 112 -3.44 16.12 -22.95
CA ALA A 112 -3.44 14.70 -22.59
C ALA A 112 -2.44 13.87 -23.40
N MET A 113 -2.28 14.16 -24.69
CA MET A 113 -1.27 13.50 -25.53
C MET A 113 0.15 13.84 -25.07
N TRP A 114 0.43 15.11 -24.75
CA TRP A 114 1.72 15.51 -24.19
C TRP A 114 1.98 14.91 -22.81
N MET A 115 0.95 14.78 -21.97
CA MET A 115 1.06 14.07 -20.69
C MET A 115 1.39 12.59 -20.88
N LYS A 116 0.74 11.90 -21.84
CA LYS A 116 1.09 10.51 -22.18
C LYS A 116 2.55 10.42 -22.64
N TYR A 117 2.97 11.30 -23.55
CA TYR A 117 4.35 11.35 -24.04
C TYR A 117 5.35 11.57 -22.91
N LEU A 118 5.10 12.53 -22.02
CA LEU A 118 5.95 12.81 -20.86
C LEU A 118 6.10 11.59 -19.95
N LEU A 119 4.99 10.91 -19.66
CA LEU A 119 4.98 9.73 -18.78
C LEU A 119 5.75 8.56 -19.38
N VAL A 120 5.62 8.31 -20.69
CA VAL A 120 6.34 7.25 -21.38
C VAL A 120 7.82 7.60 -21.52
N GLU A 121 8.15 8.79 -22.04
CA GLU A 121 9.52 9.11 -22.42
C GLU A 121 10.41 9.49 -21.25
N ARG A 122 9.89 10.27 -20.30
CA ARG A 122 10.70 10.77 -19.18
C ARG A 122 10.54 9.90 -17.95
N PHE A 123 9.30 9.57 -17.61
CA PHE A 123 9.02 8.80 -16.40
C PHE A 123 8.99 7.29 -16.63
N LYS A 124 9.19 6.82 -17.87
CA LYS A 124 9.31 5.40 -18.23
C LYS A 124 8.12 4.56 -17.77
N PHE A 125 6.92 5.10 -17.88
CA PHE A 125 5.69 4.32 -17.70
C PHE A 125 5.55 3.33 -18.87
N PRO A 126 5.27 2.05 -18.62
CA PRO A 126 4.86 1.14 -19.69
C PRO A 126 3.62 1.69 -20.38
N GLU A 127 3.59 1.76 -21.70
CA GLU A 127 2.44 2.34 -22.40
C GLU A 127 1.15 1.56 -22.14
N SER A 128 1.24 0.22 -22.02
CA SER A 128 0.13 -0.66 -21.64
C SER A 128 -0.47 -0.41 -20.25
N SER A 129 0.20 0.41 -19.42
CA SER A 129 -0.24 0.80 -18.09
C SER A 129 -0.90 2.18 -18.03
N ILE A 130 -1.06 2.85 -19.18
CA ILE A 130 -1.66 4.18 -19.29
C ILE A 130 -3.00 4.05 -20.02
N ILE A 131 -4.09 4.45 -19.35
CA ILE A 131 -5.43 4.52 -19.95
C ILE A 131 -5.73 5.98 -20.27
N MET A 132 -6.21 6.25 -21.49
CA MET A 132 -6.69 7.58 -21.88
C MET A 132 -8.22 7.56 -21.99
N LEU A 133 -8.88 8.49 -21.30
CA LEU A 133 -10.32 8.74 -21.39
C LEU A 133 -10.51 10.10 -22.06
N THR A 134 -10.83 10.11 -23.35
CA THR A 134 -11.00 11.34 -24.11
C THR A 134 -12.42 11.44 -24.63
N ASP A 135 -12.95 12.65 -24.76
CA ASP A 135 -14.28 12.90 -25.32
C ASP A 135 -14.44 12.44 -26.78
N ILE A 136 -13.32 12.11 -27.44
CA ILE A 136 -13.33 11.40 -28.71
C ILE A 136 -13.40 9.91 -28.36
N VAL A 137 -14.60 9.43 -28.07
CA VAL A 137 -14.87 8.00 -28.09
C VAL A 137 -14.57 7.54 -29.52
N LEU A 138 -13.41 6.92 -29.74
CA LEU A 138 -13.30 5.95 -30.81
C LEU A 138 -14.18 4.78 -30.38
N GLU A 139 -15.16 4.48 -31.23
CA GLU A 139 -16.00 3.30 -31.15
C GLU A 139 -15.15 2.09 -30.75
N ILE A 140 -15.60 1.39 -29.70
CA ILE A 140 -15.14 0.05 -29.40
C ILE A 140 -16.00 -0.85 -30.28
N ASP A 141 -15.48 -1.21 -31.46
CA ASP A 141 -15.87 -2.45 -32.16
C ASP A 141 -14.99 -3.61 -31.66
#